data_AF-A0A934TY41-F1
#
_entry.id   AF-A0A934TY41-F1
#
_cell.length_a   1.000
_cell.length_b   1.000
_cell.length_c   1.000
_cell.angle_alpha   90.00
_cell.angle_beta   90.00
_cell.angle_gamma   90.00
#
_symmetry.space_group_name_H-M   'P 1'
#
loop_
_entity.id
_entity.type
_entity.pdbx_description
1 polymer ?
#
loop_
_entity_poly.entity_id
_entity_poly.type
_entity_poly.pdbx_seq_one_letter_code
_entity_poly.pdbx_strand_id
1 'polypeptide(L)'
;MKFVKNLFSAVLAGIMISFGGAVYLACVAAEKAQLGAIMFSLGLSVILIMGFLLFTGKTAYLLENKPSYIPYLCTIWLGNLLGCMLMGTLVMFAKPNLAETAKTICDNKLTQSWWQTIILGALCGILVYIAVDYFRSDKDKKSLPKYILVFTCVPAFVLCGFEHSVADMFYFAASSAYSLYSVQGIVYILLVSLGNLIGAVAFHMVKKAVSAK
;
A
#
# COMPACT_ATOMS: atom_id res chain seq x y z
N MET A 1 25.40 -6.00 4.71
CA MET A 1 25.02 -4.56 4.75
C MET A 1 23.83 -4.21 3.84
N LYS A 2 23.78 -4.63 2.57
CA LYS A 2 22.69 -4.27 1.62
C LYS A 2 21.30 -4.77 2.04
N PHE A 3 21.20 -6.02 2.52
CA PHE A 3 19.95 -6.58 3.04
C PHE A 3 19.38 -5.76 4.20
N VAL A 4 20.20 -5.49 5.21
CA VAL A 4 19.83 -4.70 6.40
C VAL A 4 19.33 -3.31 6.01
N LYS A 5 20.06 -2.61 5.12
CA LYS A 5 19.64 -1.30 4.60
C LYS A 5 18.28 -1.35 3.90
N ASN A 6 18.05 -2.36 3.06
CA ASN A 6 16.79 -2.54 2.35
C ASN A 6 15.64 -2.81 3.32
N LEU A 7 15.87 -3.67 4.33
CA LEU A 7 14.88 -3.99 5.34
C LEU A 7 14.47 -2.74 6.15
N PHE A 8 15.42 -1.96 6.65
CA PHE A 8 15.10 -0.72 7.38
C PHE A 8 14.37 0.30 6.49
N SER A 9 14.78 0.45 5.23
CA SER A 9 14.06 1.31 4.28
C SER A 9 12.62 0.83 4.05
N ALA A 10 12.39 -0.48 4.02
CA ALA A 10 11.06 -1.05 3.90
C ALA A 10 10.23 -0.90 5.18
N VAL A 11 10.83 -1.02 6.37
CA VAL A 11 10.17 -0.69 7.63
C VAL A 11 9.70 0.76 7.64
N LEU A 12 10.55 1.70 7.23
CA LEU A 12 10.19 3.12 7.14
C LEU A 12 9.05 3.34 6.15
N ALA A 13 9.01 2.66 5.00
CA ALA A 13 7.88 2.74 4.08
C ALA A 13 6.57 2.23 4.72
N GLY A 14 6.60 1.12 5.47
CA GLY A 14 5.42 0.64 6.20
C GLY A 14 4.92 1.64 7.23
N ILE A 15 5.84 2.28 7.97
CA ILE A 15 5.50 3.36 8.92
C ILE A 15 4.86 4.55 8.18
N MET A 16 5.38 4.97 7.04
CA MET A 16 4.84 6.10 6.27
C MET A 16 3.44 5.80 5.70
N ILE A 17 3.19 4.59 5.19
CA ILE A 17 1.83 4.17 4.80
C ILE A 17 0.90 4.17 6.02
N SER A 18 1.39 3.73 7.17
CA SER A 18 0.61 3.70 8.42
C SER A 18 0.20 5.10 8.89
N PHE A 19 1.03 6.14 8.69
CA PHE A 19 0.61 7.52 8.94
C PHE A 19 -0.55 7.94 8.02
N GLY A 20 -0.49 7.61 6.73
CA GLY A 20 -1.61 7.84 5.81
C GLY A 20 -2.88 7.08 6.25
N GLY A 21 -2.72 5.82 6.65
CA GLY A 21 -3.79 5.00 7.19
C GLY A 21 -4.40 5.57 8.47
N ALA A 22 -3.59 6.04 9.42
CA ALA A 22 -4.06 6.61 10.68
C ALA A 22 -4.86 7.91 10.46
N VAL A 23 -4.41 8.76 9.53
CA VAL A 23 -5.17 9.95 9.13
C VAL A 23 -6.51 9.56 8.51
N TYR A 24 -6.53 8.54 7.64
CA TYR A 24 -7.77 8.04 7.08
C TYR A 24 -8.73 7.51 8.15
N LEU A 25 -8.24 6.70 9.11
CA LEU A 25 -9.05 6.23 10.24
C LEU A 25 -9.64 7.40 11.04
N ALA A 26 -8.83 8.42 11.35
CA ALA A 26 -9.30 9.59 12.08
C ALA A 26 -10.38 10.36 11.31
N CYS A 27 -10.23 10.49 10.00
CA CYS A 27 -11.23 11.12 9.14
C CYS A 27 -12.50 10.28 9.03
N VAL A 28 -12.42 8.96 8.93
CA VAL A 28 -13.60 8.06 8.93
C VAL A 28 -14.36 8.18 10.25
N ALA A 29 -13.66 8.15 11.38
CA ALA A 29 -14.25 8.33 12.72
C ALA A 29 -14.94 9.69 12.89
N ALA A 30 -14.54 10.69 12.10
CA ALA A 30 -15.13 12.02 12.07
C ALA A 30 -16.08 12.25 10.88
N GLU A 31 -16.54 11.18 10.21
CA GLU A 31 -17.46 11.21 9.07
C GLU A 31 -16.97 12.03 7.85
N LYS A 32 -15.65 12.08 7.67
CA LYS A 32 -14.94 12.86 6.63
C LYS A 32 -14.03 11.98 5.78
N ALA A 33 -14.47 10.76 5.45
CA ALA A 33 -13.67 9.77 4.75
C ALA A 33 -13.04 10.29 3.44
N GLN A 34 -13.72 11.21 2.74
CA GLN A 34 -13.25 11.84 1.50
C GLN A 34 -12.00 12.70 1.74
N LEU A 35 -12.00 13.50 2.81
CA LEU A 35 -10.81 14.25 3.22
C LEU A 35 -9.68 13.30 3.60
N GLY A 36 -10.01 12.22 4.32
CA GLY A 36 -9.06 11.17 4.68
C GLY A 36 -8.40 10.55 3.45
N ALA A 37 -9.16 10.26 2.40
CA ALA A 37 -8.65 9.68 1.16
C ALA A 37 -7.63 10.61 0.48
N ILE A 38 -7.91 11.92 0.46
CA ILE A 38 -6.97 12.93 -0.06
C ILE A 38 -5.70 12.97 0.79
N MET A 39 -5.85 13.04 2.11
CA MET A 39 -4.73 13.13 3.05
C MET A 39 -3.89 11.84 3.13
N PHE A 40 -4.45 10.68 2.77
CA PHE A 40 -3.69 9.42 2.67
C PHE A 40 -2.49 9.56 1.72
N SER A 41 -2.59 10.43 0.70
CA SER A 41 -1.52 10.75 -0.25
C SER A 41 -0.22 11.20 0.43
N LEU A 42 -0.27 11.73 1.66
CA LEU A 42 0.90 12.06 2.47
C LEU A 42 1.86 10.87 2.59
N GLY A 43 1.33 9.67 2.90
CA GLY A 43 2.15 8.48 3.13
C GLY A 43 2.96 8.08 1.90
N LEU A 44 2.30 8.00 0.74
CA LEU A 44 2.98 7.68 -0.52
C LEU A 44 3.93 8.80 -0.97
N SER A 45 3.56 10.07 -0.77
CA SER A 45 4.41 11.21 -1.13
C SER A 45 5.75 11.17 -0.39
N VAL A 46 5.74 10.95 0.93
CA VAL A 46 6.97 10.87 1.73
C VAL A 46 7.84 9.70 1.29
N ILE A 47 7.26 8.53 1.04
CA ILE A 47 7.98 7.35 0.53
C ILE A 47 8.69 7.67 -0.79
N LEU A 48 8.01 8.36 -1.70
CA LEU A 48 8.55 8.71 -3.01
C LEU A 48 9.66 9.77 -2.91
N ILE A 49 9.49 10.79 -2.07
CA ILE A 49 10.49 11.84 -1.83
C ILE A 49 11.74 11.27 -1.15
N MET A 50 11.56 10.45 -0.11
CA MET A 50 12.67 9.88 0.68
C MET A 50 13.28 8.63 0.05
N GLY A 51 12.67 8.10 -1.02
CA GLY A 51 13.15 6.91 -1.71
C GLY A 51 13.01 5.62 -0.90
N PHE A 52 12.02 5.53 -0.01
CA PHE A 52 11.79 4.32 0.78
C PHE A 52 11.24 3.17 -0.07
N LEU A 53 11.52 1.94 0.37
CA LEU A 53 11.14 0.74 -0.36
C LEU A 53 9.73 0.29 0.00
N LEU A 54 8.78 0.55 -0.89
CA LEU A 54 7.41 0.07 -0.79
C LEU A 54 7.18 -1.12 -1.74
N PHE A 55 6.58 -2.21 -1.24
CA PHE A 55 6.32 -3.44 -1.99
C PHE A 55 5.51 -3.15 -3.26
N THR A 56 4.34 -2.53 -3.12
CA THR A 56 3.44 -2.18 -4.23
C THR A 56 4.07 -1.17 -5.22
N GLY A 57 5.06 -0.39 -4.77
CA GLY A 57 5.86 0.50 -5.62
C GLY A 57 7.05 -0.16 -6.31
N LYS A 58 7.21 -1.49 -6.17
CA LYS A 58 8.29 -2.29 -6.76
C LYS A 58 7.78 -3.54 -7.49
N THR A 59 6.58 -4.05 -7.19
CA THR A 59 6.05 -5.29 -7.77
C THR A 59 5.96 -5.29 -9.29
N ALA A 60 5.66 -4.14 -9.92
CA ALA A 60 5.56 -4.02 -11.38
C ALA A 60 6.80 -4.52 -12.15
N TYR A 61 7.98 -4.35 -11.57
CA TYR A 61 9.26 -4.64 -12.23
C TYR A 61 9.70 -6.10 -12.07
N LEU A 62 8.85 -6.97 -11.51
CA LEU A 62 9.19 -8.36 -11.22
C LEU A 62 9.72 -9.12 -12.45
N LEU A 63 9.00 -9.02 -13.58
CA LEU A 63 9.34 -9.77 -14.80
C LEU A 63 10.53 -9.18 -15.57
N GLU A 64 10.95 -7.96 -15.25
CA GLU A 64 12.11 -7.32 -15.89
C GLU A 64 13.43 -7.59 -15.16
N ASN A 65 13.37 -8.09 -13.94
CA ASN A 65 14.53 -8.33 -13.12
C ASN A 65 14.87 -9.82 -13.05
N LYS A 66 16.11 -10.11 -12.65
CA LYS A 66 16.60 -11.48 -12.43
C LYS A 66 15.77 -12.18 -11.34
N PRO A 67 15.73 -13.52 -11.29
CA PRO A 67 14.99 -14.26 -10.26
C PRO A 67 15.32 -13.87 -8.80
N SER A 68 16.52 -13.32 -8.55
CA SER A 68 16.91 -12.76 -7.25
C SER A 68 16.09 -11.53 -6.82
N TYR A 69 15.23 -10.99 -7.68
CA TYR A 69 14.28 -9.93 -7.35
C TYR A 69 13.12 -10.42 -6.49
N ILE A 70 12.75 -11.70 -6.57
CA ILE A 70 11.70 -12.30 -5.73
C ILE A 70 12.07 -12.20 -4.24
N PRO A 71 13.21 -12.71 -3.75
CA PRO A 71 13.58 -12.57 -2.35
C PRO A 71 13.79 -11.10 -1.94
N TYR A 72 14.14 -10.21 -2.88
CA TYR A 72 14.18 -8.78 -2.63
C TYR A 72 12.78 -8.19 -2.36
N LEU A 73 11.77 -8.54 -3.18
CA LEU A 73 10.38 -8.15 -2.93
C LEU A 73 9.86 -8.72 -1.62
N CYS A 74 10.17 -9.98 -1.30
CA CYS A 74 9.81 -10.59 -0.01
C CYS A 74 10.42 -9.80 1.16
N THR A 75 11.68 -9.38 1.05
CA THR A 75 12.34 -8.54 2.07
C THR A 75 11.61 -7.21 2.25
N ILE A 76 11.19 -6.58 1.15
CA ILE A 76 10.45 -5.32 1.20
C ILE A 76 9.07 -5.52 1.82
N TRP A 77 8.35 -6.55 1.41
CA TRP A 77 7.03 -6.88 1.94
C TRP A 77 7.08 -7.14 3.44
N LEU A 78 8.06 -7.93 3.91
CA LEU A 78 8.27 -8.19 5.34
C LEU A 78 8.63 -6.91 6.10
N GLY A 79 9.50 -6.07 5.54
CA GLY A 79 9.81 -4.79 6.16
C GLY A 79 8.58 -3.88 6.27
N ASN A 80 7.79 -3.77 5.20
CA ASN A 80 6.54 -3.01 5.21
C ASN A 80 5.58 -3.55 6.29
N LEU A 81 5.40 -4.87 6.37
CA LEU A 81 4.59 -5.52 7.40
C LEU A 81 5.08 -5.16 8.82
N LEU A 82 6.39 -5.26 9.08
CA LEU A 82 6.96 -4.92 10.40
C LEU A 82 6.71 -3.45 10.77
N GLY A 83 6.86 -2.53 9.81
CA GLY A 83 6.55 -1.11 10.02
C GLY A 83 5.07 -0.88 10.33
N CYS A 84 4.18 -1.57 9.61
CA CYS A 84 2.74 -1.52 9.83
C CYS A 84 2.31 -2.15 11.15
N MET A 85 2.93 -3.26 11.56
CA MET A 85 2.68 -3.90 12.86
C MET A 85 3.09 -3.00 14.01
N LEU A 86 4.27 -2.36 13.92
CA LEU A 86 4.73 -1.39 14.92
C LEU A 86 3.72 -0.25 15.07
N MET A 87 3.38 0.42 13.95
CA MET A 87 2.47 1.56 14.00
C MET A 87 1.04 1.18 14.35
N GLY A 88 0.54 0.06 13.83
CA GLY A 88 -0.79 -0.45 14.13
C GLY A 88 -0.94 -0.77 15.61
N THR A 89 0.05 -1.43 16.21
CA THR A 89 0.08 -1.71 17.66
C THR A 89 0.08 -0.42 18.47
N LEU A 90 0.91 0.57 18.10
CA LEU A 90 0.93 1.87 18.77
C LEU A 90 -0.43 2.58 18.68
N VAL A 91 -1.08 2.57 17.51
CA VAL A 91 -2.43 3.15 17.32
C VAL A 91 -3.47 2.40 18.14
N MET A 92 -3.43 1.06 18.14
CA MET A 92 -4.36 0.22 18.89
C MET A 92 -4.39 0.58 20.37
N PHE A 93 -3.20 0.71 20.99
CA PHE A 93 -3.09 1.04 22.42
C PHE A 93 -3.29 2.53 22.72
N ALA A 94 -2.75 3.44 21.90
CA ALA A 94 -2.77 4.87 22.19
C ALA A 94 -4.06 5.59 21.73
N LYS A 95 -4.80 5.00 20.78
CA LYS A 95 -6.01 5.57 20.17
C LYS A 95 -7.10 4.50 19.98
N PRO A 96 -7.74 4.01 21.07
CA PRO A 96 -8.74 2.95 21.00
C PRO A 96 -9.92 3.23 20.05
N ASN A 97 -10.31 4.50 19.92
CA ASN A 97 -11.35 4.91 18.96
C ASN A 97 -10.96 4.66 17.49
N LEU A 98 -9.68 4.86 17.14
CA LEU A 98 -9.19 4.54 15.81
C LEU A 98 -9.03 3.03 15.62
N ALA A 99 -8.69 2.30 16.69
CA ALA A 99 -8.62 0.84 16.69
C ALA A 99 -9.97 0.20 16.36
N GLU A 100 -11.06 0.75 16.91
CA GLU A 100 -12.43 0.30 16.62
C GLU A 100 -12.84 0.66 15.19
N THR A 101 -12.46 1.85 14.71
CA THR A 101 -12.66 2.22 13.31
C THR A 101 -11.94 1.25 12.36
N ALA A 102 -10.69 0.88 12.70
CA ALA A 102 -9.93 -0.10 11.95
C ALA A 102 -10.58 -1.49 11.97
N LYS A 103 -11.15 -1.90 13.11
CA LYS A 103 -11.93 -3.15 13.21
C LYS A 103 -13.12 -3.15 12.26
N THR A 104 -13.95 -2.11 12.24
CA THR A 104 -15.09 -2.02 11.31
C THR A 104 -14.66 -2.15 9.85
N ILE A 105 -13.55 -1.50 9.47
CA ILE A 105 -12.98 -1.62 8.12
C ILE A 105 -12.53 -3.06 7.84
N CYS A 106 -11.82 -3.70 8.78
CA CYS A 106 -11.34 -5.07 8.62
C CYS A 106 -12.50 -6.07 8.53
N ASP A 107 -13.53 -5.94 9.36
CA ASP A 107 -14.71 -6.81 9.33
C ASP A 107 -15.39 -6.77 7.97
N ASN A 108 -15.58 -5.56 7.40
CA ASN A 108 -16.15 -5.40 6.06
C ASN A 108 -15.26 -6.05 4.98
N LYS A 109 -13.94 -5.85 5.04
CA LYS A 109 -12.99 -6.48 4.11
C LYS A 109 -13.03 -8.00 4.16
N LEU A 110 -13.16 -8.57 5.35
CA LEU A 110 -13.23 -10.01 5.57
C LEU A 110 -14.54 -10.66 5.07
N THR A 111 -15.56 -9.88 4.70
CA THR A 111 -16.75 -10.38 4.01
C THR A 111 -16.53 -10.64 2.51
N GLN A 112 -15.45 -10.10 1.93
CA GLN A 112 -15.14 -10.28 0.52
C GLN A 112 -14.80 -11.74 0.22
N SER A 113 -15.26 -12.22 -0.93
CA SER A 113 -14.78 -13.48 -1.49
C SER A 113 -13.35 -13.34 -2.02
N TRP A 114 -12.60 -14.45 -2.04
CA TRP A 114 -11.19 -14.44 -2.42
C TRP A 114 -10.91 -13.81 -3.79
N TRP A 115 -11.82 -14.00 -4.76
CA TRP A 115 -11.66 -13.45 -6.11
C TRP A 115 -11.93 -11.93 -6.14
N GLN A 116 -12.87 -11.43 -5.33
CA GLN A 116 -13.11 -9.99 -5.19
C GLN A 116 -11.86 -9.31 -4.64
N THR A 117 -11.26 -9.88 -3.60
CA THR A 117 -10.03 -9.37 -2.98
C THR A 117 -8.88 -9.29 -3.99
N ILE A 118 -8.71 -10.29 -4.85
CA ILE A 118 -7.68 -10.27 -5.92
C ILE A 118 -7.98 -9.18 -6.95
N ILE A 119 -9.23 -9.05 -7.43
CA ILE A 119 -9.60 -8.06 -8.44
C ILE A 119 -9.43 -6.64 -7.91
N LEU A 120 -9.95 -6.35 -6.71
CA LEU A 120 -9.80 -5.05 -6.07
C LEU A 120 -8.33 -4.75 -5.79
N GLY A 121 -7.55 -5.76 -5.41
CA GLY A 121 -6.10 -5.65 -5.30
C GLY A 121 -5.42 -5.31 -6.63
N ALA A 122 -5.82 -5.94 -7.74
CA ALA A 122 -5.26 -5.66 -9.05
C ALA A 122 -5.53 -4.21 -9.49
N LEU A 123 -6.75 -3.71 -9.30
CA LEU A 123 -7.11 -2.34 -9.63
C LEU A 123 -6.30 -1.32 -8.81
N CYS A 124 -6.08 -1.58 -7.52
CA CYS A 124 -5.17 -0.76 -6.71
C CYS A 124 -3.73 -0.82 -7.23
N GLY A 125 -3.23 -2.02 -7.54
CA GLY A 125 -1.88 -2.25 -8.05
C GLY A 125 -1.56 -1.43 -9.31
N ILE A 126 -2.54 -1.31 -10.21
CA ILE A 126 -2.45 -0.47 -11.41
C ILE A 126 -2.24 1.00 -11.02
N LEU A 127 -3.12 1.55 -10.16
CA LEU A 127 -3.06 2.96 -9.77
C LEU A 127 -1.78 3.31 -9.01
N VAL A 128 -1.33 2.44 -8.11
CA VAL A 128 -0.05 2.63 -7.40
C VAL A 128 1.13 2.57 -8.36
N TYR A 129 1.14 1.63 -9.31
CA TYR A 129 2.18 1.58 -10.34
C TYR A 129 2.24 2.88 -11.14
N ILE A 130 1.10 3.38 -11.63
CA ILE A 130 1.02 4.62 -12.40
C ILE A 130 1.61 5.80 -11.61
N ALA A 131 1.20 5.96 -10.34
CA ALA A 131 1.69 7.04 -9.49
C ALA A 131 3.20 6.95 -9.25
N VAL A 132 3.71 5.75 -8.92
CA VAL A 132 5.11 5.53 -8.58
C VAL A 132 6.03 5.65 -9.81
N ASP A 133 5.65 5.04 -10.93
CA ASP A 133 6.44 5.02 -12.15
C ASP A 133 6.56 6.43 -12.75
N TYR A 134 5.45 7.19 -12.79
CA TYR A 134 5.47 8.56 -13.27
C TYR A 134 6.32 9.47 -12.38
N PHE A 135 6.17 9.36 -11.05
CA PHE A 135 6.95 10.16 -10.11
C PHE A 135 8.46 9.94 -10.28
N ARG A 136 8.87 8.68 -10.52
CA ARG A 136 10.27 8.30 -10.71
C ARG A 136 10.80 8.58 -12.11
N SER A 137 9.95 8.93 -13.08
CA SER A 137 10.40 9.20 -14.43
C SER A 137 11.33 10.43 -14.49
N ASP A 138 12.46 10.27 -15.19
CA ASP A 138 13.53 11.27 -15.26
C ASP A 138 13.18 12.50 -16.13
N LYS A 139 12.08 12.43 -16.87
CA LYS A 139 11.64 13.49 -17.80
C LYS A 139 11.23 14.78 -17.08
N ASP A 140 10.96 14.70 -15.77
CA ASP A 140 10.20 15.71 -15.03
C ASP A 140 10.82 16.00 -13.64
N LYS A 141 12.16 16.16 -13.54
CA LYS A 141 12.89 16.28 -12.26
C LYS A 141 12.44 17.41 -11.32
N LYS A 142 11.64 18.39 -11.79
CA LYS A 142 11.12 19.51 -10.99
C LYS A 142 9.62 19.81 -11.23
N SER A 143 8.87 18.89 -11.83
CA SER A 143 7.52 19.22 -12.30
C SER A 143 6.45 18.94 -11.23
N LEU A 144 5.62 19.96 -10.94
CA LEU A 144 4.37 19.87 -10.18
C LEU A 144 3.46 18.68 -10.60
N PRO A 145 3.36 18.30 -11.89
CA PRO A 145 2.62 17.13 -12.35
C PRO A 145 2.88 15.80 -11.62
N LYS A 146 4.11 15.56 -11.13
CA LYS A 146 4.42 14.31 -10.40
C LYS A 146 3.61 14.14 -9.12
N TYR A 147 3.40 15.25 -8.41
CA TYR A 147 2.60 15.24 -7.18
C TYR A 147 1.11 15.12 -7.51
N ILE A 148 0.64 15.75 -8.59
CA ILE A 148 -0.77 15.66 -9.02
C ILE A 148 -1.19 14.21 -9.20
N LEU A 149 -0.37 13.37 -9.86
CA LEU A 149 -0.71 11.96 -10.03
C LEU A 149 -0.76 11.18 -8.70
N VAL A 150 0.13 11.45 -7.76
CA VAL A 150 0.05 10.85 -6.41
C VAL A 150 -1.25 11.28 -5.73
N PHE A 151 -1.56 12.58 -5.73
CA PHE A 151 -2.79 13.16 -5.16
C PHE A 151 -4.06 12.86 -5.95
N THR A 152 -3.97 12.17 -7.10
CA THR A 152 -5.13 11.71 -7.88
C THR A 152 -5.32 10.21 -7.74
N CYS A 153 -4.27 9.43 -7.95
CA CYS A 153 -4.33 7.97 -7.90
C CYS A 153 -4.60 7.45 -6.48
N VAL A 154 -4.00 8.07 -5.45
CA VAL A 154 -4.20 7.63 -4.06
C VAL A 154 -5.66 7.80 -3.62
N PRO A 155 -6.26 9.00 -3.73
CA PRO A 155 -7.65 9.16 -3.30
C PRO A 155 -8.60 8.34 -4.16
N ALA A 156 -8.31 8.18 -5.47
CA ALA A 156 -9.11 7.35 -6.35
C ALA A 156 -9.21 5.90 -5.86
N PHE A 157 -8.08 5.24 -5.55
CA PHE A 157 -8.14 3.84 -5.09
C PHE A 157 -8.83 3.70 -3.72
N VAL A 158 -8.63 4.68 -2.82
CA VAL A 158 -9.26 4.67 -1.49
C VAL A 158 -10.78 4.87 -1.60
N LEU A 159 -11.22 5.85 -2.39
CA LEU A 159 -12.64 6.16 -2.58
C LEU A 159 -13.38 5.08 -3.38
N CYS A 160 -12.72 4.43 -4.34
CA CYS A 160 -13.28 3.31 -5.06
C CYS A 160 -13.33 2.01 -4.23
N GLY A 161 -12.72 1.99 -3.04
CA GLY A 161 -12.66 0.78 -2.20
C GLY A 161 -11.74 -0.30 -2.77
N PHE A 162 -10.68 0.07 -3.50
CA PHE A 162 -9.68 -0.89 -3.95
C PHE A 162 -8.74 -1.26 -2.80
N GLU A 163 -8.15 -2.45 -2.91
CA GLU A 163 -7.44 -3.09 -1.81
C GLU A 163 -5.93 -2.89 -1.94
N HIS A 164 -5.28 -2.35 -0.91
CA HIS A 164 -3.85 -2.04 -0.92
C HIS A 164 -3.15 -2.78 0.21
N SER A 165 -2.34 -3.78 -0.12
CA SER A 165 -1.85 -4.77 0.84
C SER A 165 -1.14 -4.16 2.03
N VAL A 166 -0.29 -3.15 1.83
CA VAL A 166 0.46 -2.49 2.91
C VAL A 166 -0.44 -1.57 3.76
N ALA A 167 -1.50 -0.99 3.17
CA ALA A 167 -2.47 -0.23 3.96
C ALA A 167 -3.32 -1.18 4.81
N ASP A 168 -3.73 -2.31 4.23
CA ASP A 168 -4.48 -3.34 4.93
C ASP A 168 -3.64 -3.98 6.04
N MET A 169 -2.32 -4.18 5.86
CA MET A 169 -1.43 -4.59 6.96
C MET A 169 -1.54 -3.65 8.17
N PHE A 170 -1.58 -2.34 7.93
CA PHE A 170 -1.76 -1.37 9.00
C PHE A 170 -3.16 -1.46 9.63
N TYR A 171 -4.23 -1.50 8.83
CA TYR A 171 -5.59 -1.60 9.37
C TYR A 171 -5.79 -2.88 10.20
N PHE A 172 -5.33 -4.02 9.70
CA PHE A 172 -5.39 -5.29 10.42
C PHE A 172 -4.52 -5.29 11.67
N ALA A 173 -3.36 -4.63 11.65
CA ALA A 173 -2.51 -4.46 12.83
C ALA A 173 -3.09 -3.48 13.85
N ALA A 174 -3.85 -2.47 13.43
CA ALA A 174 -4.46 -1.47 14.30
C ALA A 174 -5.83 -1.91 14.87
N SER A 175 -6.46 -2.89 14.24
CA SER A 175 -7.78 -3.40 14.60
C SER A 175 -7.85 -3.93 16.04
N SER A 176 -8.85 -3.46 16.80
CA SER A 176 -9.15 -3.94 18.16
C SER A 176 -9.48 -5.44 18.24
N ALA A 177 -9.80 -6.09 17.11
CA ALA A 177 -10.07 -7.53 17.03
C ALA A 177 -8.82 -8.40 16.81
N TYR A 178 -7.63 -7.80 16.78
CA TYR A 178 -6.37 -8.53 16.47
C TYR A 178 -6.43 -9.26 15.12
N SER A 179 -7.13 -8.67 14.15
CA SER A 179 -7.47 -9.29 12.86
C SER A 179 -6.26 -9.84 12.11
N LEU A 180 -5.09 -9.18 12.22
CA LEU A 180 -3.84 -9.63 11.57
C LEU A 180 -3.33 -11.00 12.08
N TYR A 181 -3.66 -11.37 13.31
CA TYR A 181 -3.23 -12.62 13.93
C TYR A 181 -4.18 -13.79 13.63
N SER A 182 -5.30 -13.53 12.95
CA SER A 182 -6.23 -14.56 12.49
C SER A 182 -5.77 -15.19 11.18
N VAL A 183 -6.07 -16.48 10.99
CA VAL A 183 -5.80 -17.18 9.71
C VAL A 183 -6.47 -16.47 8.54
N GLN A 184 -7.71 -16.02 8.73
CA GLN A 184 -8.47 -15.31 7.70
C GLN A 184 -7.81 -14.00 7.29
N GLY A 185 -7.31 -13.21 8.27
CA GLY A 185 -6.58 -11.97 8.00
C GLY A 185 -5.26 -12.19 7.27
N ILE A 186 -4.50 -13.22 7.64
CA ILE A 186 -3.25 -13.57 6.93
C ILE A 186 -3.56 -13.95 5.48
N VAL A 187 -4.56 -14.81 5.25
CA VAL A 187 -4.99 -15.20 3.90
C VAL A 187 -5.44 -13.98 3.10
N TYR A 188 -6.24 -13.10 3.70
CA TYR A 188 -6.68 -11.86 3.08
C TYR A 188 -5.51 -10.99 2.59
N ILE A 189 -4.53 -10.71 3.47
CA ILE A 189 -3.37 -9.89 3.12
C ILE A 189 -2.54 -10.51 1.99
N LEU A 190 -2.43 -11.84 1.96
CA LEU A 190 -1.75 -12.55 0.87
C LEU A 190 -2.51 -12.41 -0.46
N LEU A 191 -3.85 -12.53 -0.45
CA LEU A 191 -4.69 -12.36 -1.63
C LEU A 191 -4.62 -10.92 -2.18
N VAL A 192 -4.70 -9.90 -1.33
CA VAL A 192 -4.53 -8.50 -1.75
C VAL A 192 -3.13 -8.28 -2.32
N SER A 193 -2.10 -8.81 -1.68
CA SER A 193 -0.71 -8.69 -2.16
C SER A 193 -0.52 -9.32 -3.54
N LEU A 194 -1.13 -10.48 -3.77
CA LEU A 194 -1.15 -11.14 -5.07
C LEU A 194 -1.88 -10.28 -6.11
N GLY A 195 -3.06 -9.76 -5.78
CA GLY A 195 -3.82 -8.85 -6.63
C GLY A 195 -2.98 -7.62 -7.03
N ASN A 196 -2.41 -6.91 -6.04
CA ASN A 196 -1.55 -5.74 -6.29
C ASN A 196 -0.38 -6.07 -7.24
N LEU A 197 0.25 -7.23 -7.08
CA LEU A 197 1.32 -7.69 -7.96
C LEU A 197 0.80 -7.92 -9.38
N ILE A 198 -0.30 -8.68 -9.55
CA ILE A 198 -0.89 -8.99 -10.84
C ILE A 198 -1.23 -7.71 -11.61
N GLY A 199 -1.96 -6.79 -10.98
CA GLY A 199 -2.37 -5.54 -11.63
C GLY A 199 -1.19 -4.68 -12.06
N ALA A 200 -0.21 -4.51 -11.17
CA ALA A 200 0.98 -3.71 -11.45
C ALA A 200 1.82 -4.30 -12.59
N VAL A 201 2.07 -5.62 -12.58
CA VAL A 201 2.83 -6.32 -13.63
C VAL A 201 2.09 -6.28 -14.97
N ALA A 202 0.79 -6.59 -14.98
CA ALA A 202 -0.01 -6.61 -16.20
C ALA A 202 0.01 -5.25 -16.91
N PHE A 203 -0.27 -4.17 -16.18
CA PHE A 203 -0.29 -2.83 -16.76
C PHE A 203 1.10 -2.38 -17.23
N HIS A 204 2.14 -2.68 -16.46
CA HIS A 204 3.52 -2.38 -16.84
C HIS A 204 3.92 -3.07 -18.16
N MET A 205 3.60 -4.36 -18.31
CA MET A 205 3.87 -5.12 -19.53
C MET A 205 3.12 -4.57 -20.74
N VAL A 206 1.82 -4.23 -20.58
CA VAL A 206 1.02 -3.62 -21.65
C VAL A 206 1.59 -2.26 -22.05
N LYS A 207 1.92 -1.40 -21.07
CA LYS A 207 2.55 -0.09 -21.32
C LYS A 207 3.84 -0.24 -22.13
N LYS A 208 4.68 -1.20 -21.78
CA LYS A 208 5.94 -1.49 -22.49
C LYS A 208 5.70 -1.95 -23.92
N ALA A 209 4.75 -2.86 -24.14
CA ALA A 209 4.40 -3.34 -25.47
C ALA A 209 3.89 -2.22 -26.38
N VAL A 210 3.10 -1.28 -25.85
CA VAL A 210 2.58 -0.12 -26.60
C VAL A 210 3.66 0.95 -26.85
N SER A 211 4.67 1.05 -25.98
CA SER A 211 5.72 2.07 -26.07
C SER A 211 6.96 1.63 -26.84
N ALA A 212 7.08 0.33 -27.17
CA ALA A 212 8.16 -0.22 -27.97
C ALA A 212 7.98 0.21 -29.44
N LYS A 213 8.62 1.32 -29.81
CA LYS A 213 8.90 1.71 -31.19
C LYS A 213 10.35 1.36 -31.51
#